data_AF-A0A6G1SRN9-F1
#
_entry.id   AF-A0A6G1SRN9-F1
#
_cell.length_a   1.000
_cell.length_b   1.000
_cell.length_c   1.000
_cell.angle_alpha   90.00
_cell.angle_beta   90.00
_cell.angle_gamma   90.00
#
_symmetry.space_group_name_H-M   'P 1'
#
loop_
_entity.id
_entity.type
_entity.pdbx_description
1 polymer ?
#
loop_
_entity_poly.entity_id
_entity_poly.type
_entity_poly.pdbx_seq_one_letter_code
_entity_poly.pdbx_strand_id
1 'polypeptide(L)'
;MDTSACLATSLSVTTRPGFHSSATMYPLVRSGLTAPSPAPVLTLARAPASGPSSGSDDVLPCDRPYPARLPRPAPGRAEVLSSRSENVIPYGERRPVALRISICVAGGRSGPLTARELAAYAARAEHLGFHAIYFTDHFVHTGPTMHSGSAFAAIAAATQRIRLGFAAYVLPLRHPIAAARELATLDALCGGRLIAGLAAGSHAPEFEAFGIPFSERGARLDEGIGALRALWTAPAATHRGRFWHFEDIALDHKPVQQPHPPVWIGSWTGSPRAARRVAQHAAGWQASGLHTSVEEVRTGWGFIERACGETGRDPSTVGRAYVNAVTWLATGREEAWSEVAPRLREREDLRVIGTPDDAVAKLRRLEDAGIQEVGLLIQDRSLDQLDLIAREVMPAFASPTPPTQGRRGRRRRGSRVSPR
;
A
#
# COMPACT_ATOMS: atom_id res chain seq x y z
N MET A 1 -13.27 66.39 37.25
CA MET A 1 -13.96 66.47 35.96
C MET A 1 -14.28 65.04 35.54
N ASP A 2 -15.56 64.78 35.39
CA ASP A 2 -16.29 63.66 34.78
C ASP A 2 -15.87 62.20 34.99
N THR A 3 -16.72 61.55 35.78
CA THR A 3 -17.18 60.18 35.61
C THR A 3 -18.21 60.07 34.46
N SER A 4 -18.15 59.02 33.64
CA SER A 4 -19.29 58.42 32.91
C SER A 4 -18.92 56.98 32.54
N ALA A 5 -19.62 55.97 33.05
CA ALA A 5 -20.91 55.45 32.55
C ALA A 5 -20.71 54.75 31.17
N CYS A 6 -20.57 53.42 31.12
CA CYS A 6 -21.64 52.41 31.22
C CYS A 6 -22.40 52.23 29.90
N LEU A 7 -22.32 51.03 29.31
CA LEU A 7 -23.46 50.32 28.70
C LEU A 7 -23.07 48.87 28.38
N ALA A 8 -23.66 47.93 29.12
CA ALA A 8 -23.74 46.54 28.68
C ALA A 8 -24.99 46.37 27.80
N THR A 9 -24.91 45.55 26.76
CA THR A 9 -26.10 45.13 25.99
C THR A 9 -26.21 43.62 26.06
N SER A 10 -27.10 43.14 26.93
CA SER A 10 -27.55 41.75 26.95
C SER A 10 -28.73 41.60 25.99
N LEU A 11 -28.75 40.56 25.16
CA LEU A 11 -29.95 40.12 24.45
C LEU A 11 -30.14 38.60 24.57
N SER A 12 -31.36 38.23 24.97
CA SER A 12 -31.86 36.88 25.23
C SER A 12 -33.41 36.93 25.18
N VAL A 13 -34.19 35.85 25.08
CA VAL A 13 -33.92 34.40 25.09
C VAL A 13 -34.72 33.77 23.92
N THR A 14 -34.25 32.70 23.28
CA THR A 14 -35.20 31.66 22.79
C THR A 14 -34.56 30.29 22.57
N THR A 15 -34.81 29.37 23.50
CA THR A 15 -34.58 27.93 23.34
C THR A 15 -35.87 27.24 22.90
N ARG A 16 -35.77 26.26 21.99
CA ARG A 16 -36.71 25.14 21.89
C ARG A 16 -35.95 23.83 21.64
N PRO A 17 -36.51 22.67 22.02
CA PRO A 17 -35.69 21.56 22.51
C PRO A 17 -35.57 20.38 21.52
N GLY A 18 -34.60 19.52 21.80
CA GLY A 18 -34.63 18.12 21.38
C GLY A 18 -33.48 17.69 20.48
N PHE A 19 -32.43 17.12 21.07
CA PHE A 19 -31.92 15.79 20.71
C PHE A 19 -30.95 15.33 21.81
N HIS A 20 -31.21 14.16 22.41
CA HIS A 20 -30.27 13.54 23.34
C HIS A 20 -29.17 12.83 22.55
N SER A 21 -27.92 13.15 22.84
CA SER A 21 -26.77 12.28 22.54
C SER A 21 -25.92 12.20 23.80
N SER A 22 -25.71 10.98 24.30
CA SER A 22 -25.00 10.71 25.54
C SER A 22 -23.49 10.80 25.33
N ALA A 23 -22.93 11.99 25.53
CA ALA A 23 -21.49 12.16 25.68
C ALA A 23 -21.07 11.77 27.11
N THR A 24 -20.54 10.54 27.27
CA THR A 24 -19.96 10.10 28.55
C THR A 24 -18.71 10.91 28.85
N MET A 25 -18.79 11.83 29.81
CA MET A 25 -17.61 12.53 30.34
C MET A 25 -16.69 11.53 31.06
N TYR A 26 -15.42 11.50 30.69
CA TYR A 26 -14.38 10.90 31.52
C TYR A 26 -13.80 11.94 32.49
N PRO A 27 -13.56 11.61 33.77
CA PRO A 27 -12.98 12.54 34.73
C PRO A 27 -11.49 12.75 34.46
N LEU A 28 -11.08 14.03 34.44
CA LEU A 28 -9.67 14.42 34.42
C LEU A 28 -8.99 14.03 35.74
N VAL A 29 -8.18 12.97 35.70
CA VAL A 29 -7.29 12.62 36.82
C VAL A 29 -6.17 13.66 36.91
N ARG A 30 -6.20 14.48 37.96
CA ARG A 30 -5.05 15.33 38.34
C ARG A 30 -3.92 14.44 38.87
N SER A 31 -2.92 14.16 38.04
CA SER A 31 -1.60 13.73 38.50
C SER A 31 -0.71 14.97 38.68
N GLY A 32 -0.16 15.13 39.87
CA GLY A 32 0.81 16.19 40.15
C GLY A 32 2.18 15.83 39.58
N LEU A 33 2.68 16.62 38.63
CA LEU A 33 4.08 16.61 38.22
C LEU A 33 4.65 18.01 38.43
N THR A 34 5.73 18.09 39.18
CA THR A 34 6.49 19.30 39.45
C THR A 34 7.16 19.81 38.17
N ALA A 35 7.15 21.13 37.98
CA ALA A 35 7.72 21.75 36.79
C ALA A 35 9.26 21.58 36.75
N PRO A 36 9.86 21.22 35.59
CA PRO A 36 11.31 21.24 35.43
C PRO A 36 11.84 22.68 35.33
N SER A 37 13.04 22.89 35.88
CA SER A 37 13.75 24.18 35.85
C SER A 37 14.06 24.63 34.40
N PRO A 38 14.01 25.94 34.07
CA PRO A 38 14.32 26.42 32.73
C PRO A 38 15.80 26.19 32.37
N ALA A 39 16.04 25.55 31.23
CA ALA A 39 17.37 25.45 30.63
C ALA A 39 17.85 26.84 30.15
N PRO A 40 19.17 27.12 30.17
CA PRO A 40 19.70 28.43 29.85
C PRO A 40 19.51 28.79 28.37
N VAL A 41 19.03 30.02 28.13
CA VAL A 41 18.98 30.60 26.78
C VAL A 41 20.41 30.91 26.32
N LEU A 42 20.82 30.30 25.21
CA LEU A 42 22.11 30.55 24.58
C LEU A 42 22.07 31.90 23.83
N THR A 43 22.37 32.98 24.55
CA THR A 43 22.53 34.31 23.97
C THR A 43 23.79 34.34 23.09
N LEU A 44 23.63 34.43 21.77
CA LEU A 44 24.74 34.65 20.84
C LEU A 44 25.35 36.04 21.09
N ALA A 45 26.48 36.07 21.78
CA ALA A 45 27.28 37.27 21.95
C ALA A 45 27.87 37.70 20.59
N ARG A 46 27.64 38.95 20.19
CA ARG A 46 28.34 39.57 19.05
C ARG A 46 29.82 39.73 19.42
N ALA A 47 30.70 39.02 18.71
CA ALA A 47 32.12 39.32 18.72
C ALA A 47 32.39 40.69 18.07
N PRO A 48 33.40 41.46 18.51
CA PRO A 48 33.74 42.74 17.91
C PRO A 48 34.36 42.53 16.52
N ALA A 49 34.08 43.45 15.60
CA ALA A 49 34.62 43.40 14.24
C ALA A 49 36.12 43.67 14.23
N SER A 50 36.91 42.70 13.77
CA SER A 50 38.29 42.89 13.33
C SER A 50 38.34 43.08 11.81
N GLY A 51 39.25 43.93 11.35
CA GLY A 51 39.43 44.28 9.94
C GLY A 51 39.95 43.12 9.07
N PRO A 52 39.98 43.30 7.74
CA PRO A 52 40.04 42.20 6.79
C PRO A 52 41.41 41.49 6.77
N SER A 53 41.36 40.16 6.76
CA SER A 53 42.47 39.34 6.27
C SER A 53 41.98 38.55 5.05
N SER A 54 42.83 38.46 4.03
CA SER A 54 42.50 37.94 2.71
C SER A 54 42.29 36.43 2.71
N GLY A 55 41.07 35.98 2.41
CA GLY A 55 40.70 34.60 2.12
C GLY A 55 39.56 34.59 1.11
N SER A 56 39.58 33.67 0.16
CA SER A 56 38.64 33.61 -0.96
C SER A 56 37.29 33.01 -0.55
N ASP A 57 36.31 33.86 -0.24
CA ASP A 57 34.91 33.48 -0.09
C ASP A 57 34.23 33.26 -1.46
N ASP A 58 34.40 32.07 -2.04
CA ASP A 58 33.57 31.59 -3.17
C ASP A 58 32.16 31.21 -2.68
N VAL A 59 31.44 32.19 -2.11
CA VAL A 59 30.00 32.08 -1.86
C VAL A 59 29.28 32.33 -3.18
N LEU A 60 28.93 31.26 -3.88
CA LEU A 60 28.10 31.33 -5.10
C LEU A 60 26.80 32.09 -4.78
N PRO A 61 26.52 33.25 -5.41
CA PRO A 61 25.31 34.01 -5.13
C PRO A 61 24.08 33.23 -5.61
N CYS A 62 23.06 33.18 -4.76
CA CYS A 62 21.79 32.48 -5.01
C CYS A 62 20.87 33.22 -6.03
N ASP A 63 21.42 34.12 -6.83
CA ASP A 63 20.71 35.05 -7.70
C ASP A 63 20.56 34.57 -9.16
N ARG A 64 20.88 33.29 -9.44
CA ARG A 64 20.48 32.68 -10.72
C ARG A 64 18.98 32.35 -10.66
N PRO A 65 18.11 33.02 -11.43
CA PRO A 65 16.71 32.63 -11.49
C PRO A 65 16.62 31.18 -11.99
N TYR A 66 15.89 30.34 -11.25
CA TYR A 66 15.61 28.98 -11.68
C TYR A 66 14.92 29.05 -13.06
N PRO A 67 15.41 28.35 -14.10
CA PRO A 67 14.90 28.53 -15.44
C PRO A 67 13.42 28.10 -15.49
N ALA A 68 12.55 29.00 -15.96
CA ALA A 68 11.09 28.82 -15.97
C ALA A 68 10.62 27.58 -16.77
N ARG A 69 11.50 27.02 -17.60
CA ARG A 69 11.43 25.64 -18.08
C ARG A 69 12.76 24.96 -17.79
N LEU A 70 12.73 23.79 -17.14
CA LEU A 70 13.90 22.92 -17.08
C LEU A 70 14.31 22.52 -18.52
N PRO A 71 15.61 22.51 -18.85
CA PRO A 71 16.06 22.02 -20.16
C PRO A 71 15.66 20.56 -20.32
N ARG A 72 15.18 20.19 -21.51
CA ARG A 72 14.83 18.80 -21.83
C ARG A 72 16.09 17.93 -21.66
N PRO A 73 16.02 16.79 -20.95
CA PRO A 73 17.12 15.85 -20.93
C PRO A 73 17.39 15.40 -22.37
N ALA A 74 18.67 15.44 -22.78
CA ALA A 74 19.08 14.83 -24.03
C ALA A 74 18.74 13.32 -23.98
N PRO A 75 18.41 12.67 -25.12
CA PRO A 75 18.14 11.24 -25.16
C PRO A 75 19.43 10.44 -24.92
N GLY A 76 19.80 10.34 -23.65
CA GLY A 76 20.87 9.46 -23.18
C GLY A 76 20.47 8.01 -23.42
N ARG A 77 21.39 7.20 -23.93
CA ARG A 77 21.23 5.75 -23.91
C ARG A 77 21.19 5.31 -22.44
N ALA A 78 20.00 5.03 -21.93
CA ALA A 78 19.87 4.24 -20.73
C ALA A 78 20.48 2.87 -21.02
N GLU A 79 21.67 2.59 -20.47
CA GLU A 79 22.14 1.22 -20.39
C GLU A 79 21.19 0.47 -19.47
N VAL A 80 20.24 -0.23 -20.11
CA VAL A 80 19.32 -1.13 -19.43
C VAL A 80 20.16 -2.23 -18.81
N LEU A 81 20.40 -2.13 -17.50
CA LEU A 81 20.81 -3.25 -16.66
C LEU A 81 19.71 -4.31 -16.72
N SER A 82 19.72 -5.09 -17.79
CA SER A 82 18.79 -6.18 -18.05
C SER A 82 19.15 -7.40 -17.21
N SER A 83 19.09 -7.24 -15.88
CA SER A 83 18.81 -8.37 -15.01
C SER A 83 17.42 -8.88 -15.38
N ARG A 84 17.38 -9.87 -16.29
CA ARG A 84 16.17 -10.64 -16.55
C ARG A 84 15.76 -11.28 -15.23
N SER A 85 14.75 -10.72 -14.58
CA SER A 85 14.12 -11.30 -13.41
C SER A 85 13.20 -12.44 -13.88
N GLU A 86 13.81 -13.56 -14.28
CA GLU A 86 13.15 -14.74 -14.88
C GLU A 86 12.10 -15.42 -13.97
N ASN A 87 11.81 -14.85 -12.80
CA ASN A 87 10.84 -15.32 -11.81
C ASN A 87 9.71 -14.31 -11.50
N VAL A 88 9.58 -13.20 -12.24
CA VAL A 88 8.41 -12.31 -12.10
C VAL A 88 7.22 -12.93 -12.83
N ILE A 89 6.44 -13.75 -12.13
CA ILE A 89 5.18 -14.34 -12.64
C ILE A 89 4.25 -13.18 -13.07
N PRO A 90 3.83 -13.12 -14.35
CA PRO A 90 2.86 -12.14 -14.80
C PRO A 90 1.49 -12.44 -14.17
N TYR A 91 0.83 -11.41 -13.62
CA TYR A 91 -0.59 -11.51 -13.31
C TYR A 91 -1.38 -11.58 -14.63
N GLY A 92 -1.78 -12.80 -15.02
CA GLY A 92 -2.46 -13.07 -16.29
C GLY A 92 -2.19 -14.43 -16.92
N GLU A 93 -1.40 -15.32 -16.30
CA GLU A 93 -1.25 -16.69 -16.83
C GLU A 93 -2.56 -17.50 -16.77
N ARG A 94 -2.86 -18.21 -17.86
CA ARG A 94 -4.06 -19.05 -18.05
C ARG A 94 -4.07 -20.37 -17.26
N ARG A 95 -3.24 -20.52 -16.22
CA ARG A 95 -3.10 -21.76 -15.46
C ARG A 95 -3.91 -21.70 -14.15
N PRO A 96 -4.36 -22.85 -13.61
CA PRO A 96 -4.77 -22.92 -12.22
C PRO A 96 -3.54 -22.60 -11.35
N VAL A 97 -3.47 -21.36 -10.87
CA VAL A 97 -2.45 -20.92 -9.91
C VAL A 97 -2.97 -21.30 -8.53
N ALA A 98 -2.24 -22.15 -7.81
CA ALA A 98 -2.54 -22.45 -6.41
C ALA A 98 -2.55 -21.16 -5.57
N LEU A 99 -3.40 -21.07 -4.55
CA LEU A 99 -3.57 -19.85 -3.78
C LEU A 99 -2.25 -19.34 -3.21
N ARG A 100 -1.86 -18.11 -3.60
CA ARG A 100 -0.65 -17.47 -3.07
C ARG A 100 -0.95 -16.80 -1.73
N ILE A 101 -0.07 -16.99 -0.76
CA ILE A 101 -0.20 -16.37 0.56
C ILE A 101 0.80 -15.22 0.66
N SER A 102 0.28 -14.06 0.98
CA SER A 102 0.97 -12.77 1.09
C SER A 102 0.71 -12.20 2.49
N ILE A 103 1.47 -11.19 2.90
CA ILE A 103 1.26 -10.49 4.17
C ILE A 103 0.87 -9.03 3.96
N CYS A 104 0.14 -8.48 4.92
CA CYS A 104 -0.20 -7.08 4.97
C CYS A 104 0.43 -6.43 6.21
N VAL A 105 1.03 -5.26 6.01
CA VAL A 105 1.68 -4.50 7.07
C VAL A 105 0.95 -3.16 7.25
N ALA A 106 0.63 -2.87 8.51
CA ALA A 106 0.18 -1.58 9.00
C ALA A 106 1.18 -1.04 10.03
N GLY A 107 0.91 0.12 10.62
CA GLY A 107 1.69 0.62 11.75
C GLY A 107 1.60 -0.30 12.97
N GLY A 108 2.62 -0.25 13.84
CA GLY A 108 2.72 -1.13 15.01
C GLY A 108 1.86 -0.65 16.18
N ARG A 109 1.18 -1.56 16.89
CA ARG A 109 0.34 -1.19 18.05
C ARG A 109 1.11 -0.47 19.17
N SER A 110 2.42 -0.71 19.29
CA SER A 110 3.27 -0.21 20.37
C SER A 110 4.00 1.11 20.07
N GLY A 111 3.70 1.77 18.94
CA GLY A 111 4.32 3.04 18.54
C GLY A 111 5.00 3.01 17.17
N PRO A 112 5.82 4.03 16.83
CA PRO A 112 6.51 4.10 15.55
C PRO A 112 7.55 2.98 15.42
N LEU A 113 7.57 2.30 14.27
CA LEU A 113 8.54 1.25 13.99
C LEU A 113 9.86 1.83 13.50
N THR A 114 10.97 1.22 13.91
CA THR A 114 12.25 1.48 13.26
C THR A 114 12.31 0.81 11.89
N ALA A 115 13.10 1.39 10.97
CA ALA A 115 13.38 0.77 9.68
C ALA A 115 14.00 -0.65 9.83
N ARG A 116 14.74 -0.91 10.92
CA ARG A 116 15.35 -2.22 11.20
C ARG A 116 14.31 -3.29 11.53
N GLU A 117 13.33 -3.00 12.38
CA GLU A 117 12.25 -3.95 12.70
C GLU A 117 11.41 -4.27 11.48
N LEU A 118 11.10 -3.26 10.67
CA LEU A 118 10.34 -3.44 9.43
C LEU A 118 11.12 -4.25 8.39
N ALA A 119 12.43 -3.98 8.24
CA ALA A 119 13.34 -4.75 7.41
C ALA A 119 13.45 -6.22 7.87
N ALA A 120 13.59 -6.46 9.17
CA ALA A 120 13.69 -7.82 9.72
C ALA A 120 12.39 -8.63 9.48
N TYR A 121 11.23 -8.03 9.70
CA TYR A 121 9.93 -8.65 9.41
C TYR A 121 9.77 -8.99 7.92
N ALA A 122 10.15 -8.05 7.03
CA ALA A 122 10.11 -8.26 5.59
C ALA A 122 11.07 -9.35 5.10
N ALA A 123 12.31 -9.36 5.59
CA ALA A 123 13.31 -10.37 5.27
C ALA A 123 12.88 -11.76 5.77
N ARG A 124 12.24 -11.86 6.95
CA ARG A 124 11.68 -13.12 7.46
C ARG A 124 10.54 -13.61 6.57
N ALA A 125 9.60 -12.75 6.19
CA ALA A 125 8.52 -13.12 5.28
C ALA A 125 9.04 -13.58 3.90
N GLU A 126 10.05 -12.93 3.33
CA GLU A 126 10.69 -13.40 2.10
C GLU A 126 11.38 -14.77 2.27
N HIS A 127 12.07 -14.99 3.39
CA HIS A 127 12.75 -16.25 3.69
C HIS A 127 11.77 -17.42 3.82
N LEU A 128 10.60 -17.17 4.42
CA LEU A 128 9.52 -18.15 4.57
C LEU A 128 8.71 -18.42 3.29
N GLY A 129 8.97 -17.66 2.21
CA GLY A 129 8.34 -17.88 0.91
C GLY A 129 6.96 -17.22 0.73
N PHE A 130 6.61 -16.22 1.54
CA PHE A 130 5.41 -15.40 1.27
C PHE A 130 5.53 -14.72 -0.11
N HIS A 131 4.42 -14.58 -0.82
CA HIS A 131 4.41 -14.13 -2.21
C HIS A 131 4.57 -12.61 -2.36
N ALA A 132 3.85 -11.84 -1.53
CA ALA A 132 3.92 -10.39 -1.52
C ALA A 132 3.84 -9.79 -0.10
N ILE A 133 4.31 -8.56 0.04
CA ILE A 133 4.06 -7.66 1.18
C ILE A 133 3.25 -6.47 0.69
N TYR A 134 2.04 -6.29 1.23
CA TYR A 134 1.20 -5.13 0.97
C TYR A 134 1.23 -4.14 2.13
N PHE A 135 1.34 -2.86 1.84
CA PHE A 135 1.32 -1.80 2.85
C PHE A 135 -0.02 -1.05 2.87
N THR A 136 -0.60 -0.83 4.05
CA THR A 136 -1.81 0.01 4.22
C THR A 136 -1.43 1.49 4.22
N ASP A 137 -2.26 2.35 3.64
CA ASP A 137 -1.93 3.76 3.43
C ASP A 137 -2.94 4.71 4.08
N HIS A 138 -2.46 5.51 5.03
CA HIS A 138 -3.23 6.55 5.72
C HIS A 138 -2.28 7.68 6.19
N PHE A 139 -2.69 8.92 5.98
CA PHE A 139 -2.07 10.13 6.50
C PHE A 139 -2.71 10.60 7.81
N VAL A 140 -4.04 10.50 7.93
CA VAL A 140 -4.80 10.99 9.09
C VAL A 140 -5.64 9.85 9.63
N HIS A 141 -5.14 9.21 10.68
CA HIS A 141 -5.80 8.09 11.34
C HIS A 141 -5.53 8.10 12.84
N THR A 142 -6.48 7.57 13.63
CA THR A 142 -6.37 7.53 15.10
C THR A 142 -5.54 6.35 15.62
N GLY A 143 -5.20 5.39 14.76
CA GLY A 143 -4.25 4.33 15.04
C GLY A 143 -2.83 4.70 14.57
N PRO A 144 -1.79 4.04 15.11
CA PRO A 144 -0.42 4.21 14.63
C PRO A 144 -0.32 3.83 13.16
N THR A 145 0.06 4.79 12.33
CA THR A 145 0.29 4.64 10.89
C THR A 145 1.67 5.18 10.51
N MET A 146 2.18 4.77 9.35
CA MET A 146 3.45 5.23 8.81
C MET A 146 3.24 5.78 7.41
N HIS A 147 4.06 6.75 6.99
CA HIS A 147 4.08 7.18 5.60
C HIS A 147 4.45 6.00 4.70
N SER A 148 3.49 5.56 3.87
CA SER A 148 3.51 4.24 3.25
C SER A 148 4.68 4.06 2.28
N GLY A 149 5.04 5.07 1.48
CA GLY A 149 6.22 5.02 0.61
C GLY A 149 7.54 4.99 1.35
N SER A 150 7.65 5.67 2.50
CA SER A 150 8.87 5.65 3.32
C SER A 150 9.08 4.29 3.96
N ALA A 151 8.00 3.67 4.44
CA ALA A 151 8.02 2.30 4.96
C ALA A 151 8.32 1.28 3.85
N PHE A 152 7.72 1.45 2.67
CA PHE A 152 8.01 0.62 1.49
C PHE A 152 9.50 0.65 1.12
N ALA A 153 10.15 1.82 1.14
CA ALA A 153 11.57 1.94 0.80
C ALA A 153 12.47 1.11 1.74
N ALA A 154 12.17 1.07 3.05
CA ALA A 154 12.88 0.22 4.01
C ALA A 154 12.66 -1.29 3.74
N ILE A 155 11.45 -1.68 3.35
CA ILE A 155 11.12 -3.07 2.95
C ILE A 155 11.85 -3.45 1.65
N ALA A 156 11.88 -2.55 0.67
CA ALA A 156 12.54 -2.75 -0.62
C ALA A 156 14.05 -3.00 -0.47
N ALA A 157 14.71 -2.22 0.38
CA ALA A 157 16.13 -2.39 0.69
C ALA A 157 16.46 -3.72 1.43
N ALA A 158 15.47 -4.32 2.11
CA ALA A 158 15.64 -5.52 2.92
C ALA A 158 15.24 -6.83 2.22
N THR A 159 14.79 -6.77 0.97
CA THR A 159 14.19 -7.91 0.24
C THR A 159 14.66 -7.94 -1.21
N GLN A 160 14.68 -9.13 -1.84
CA GLN A 160 15.22 -9.33 -3.19
C GLN A 160 14.23 -9.96 -4.18
N ARG A 161 13.22 -10.70 -3.69
CA ARG A 161 12.34 -11.57 -4.49
C ARG A 161 10.86 -11.36 -4.20
N ILE A 162 10.47 -11.16 -2.94
CA ILE A 162 9.06 -11.01 -2.55
C ILE A 162 8.44 -9.79 -3.26
N ARG A 163 7.21 -9.92 -3.78
CA ARG A 163 6.54 -8.78 -4.43
C ARG A 163 6.20 -7.72 -3.38
N LEU A 164 6.25 -6.44 -3.73
CA LEU A 164 5.94 -5.37 -2.79
C LEU A 164 4.79 -4.53 -3.36
N GLY A 165 3.82 -4.17 -2.55
CA GLY A 165 2.65 -3.43 -3.02
C GLY A 165 1.95 -2.63 -1.95
N PHE A 166 0.81 -2.08 -2.34
CA PHE A 166 -0.09 -1.37 -1.42
C PHE A 166 -1.44 -2.09 -1.34
N ALA A 167 -2.08 -2.03 -0.19
CA ALA A 167 -3.47 -2.45 0.02
C ALA A 167 -4.19 -1.44 0.92
N ALA A 168 -4.45 -0.21 0.46
CA ALA A 168 -4.18 0.31 -0.88
C ALA A 168 -3.85 1.81 -0.82
N TYR A 169 -2.96 2.24 -1.71
CA TYR A 169 -2.44 3.60 -1.83
C TYR A 169 -3.59 4.55 -2.22
N VAL A 170 -3.86 5.54 -1.37
CA VAL A 170 -4.97 6.48 -1.53
C VAL A 170 -4.56 7.59 -2.50
N LEU A 171 -4.63 7.28 -3.79
CA LEU A 171 -4.23 8.20 -4.86
C LEU A 171 -4.95 9.57 -4.82
N PRO A 172 -6.27 9.68 -4.49
CA PRO A 172 -6.95 10.97 -4.47
C PRO A 172 -6.37 12.03 -3.52
N LEU A 173 -5.63 11.63 -2.49
CA LEU A 173 -4.99 12.54 -1.51
C LEU A 173 -3.65 13.11 -1.99
N ARG A 174 -3.19 12.73 -3.18
CA ARG A 174 -1.85 13.07 -3.69
C ARG A 174 -1.93 13.71 -5.07
N HIS A 175 -0.98 14.60 -5.36
CA HIS A 175 -0.82 15.12 -6.72
C HIS A 175 -0.25 14.02 -7.63
N PRO A 176 -0.82 13.76 -8.83
CA PRO A 176 -0.41 12.64 -9.68
C PRO A 176 1.06 12.72 -10.13
N ILE A 177 1.63 13.92 -10.29
CA ILE A 177 3.07 14.08 -10.55
C ILE A 177 3.93 13.53 -9.40
N ALA A 178 3.56 13.83 -8.15
CA ALA A 178 4.29 13.36 -6.98
C ALA A 178 4.11 11.85 -6.79
N ALA A 179 2.89 11.35 -6.93
CA ALA A 179 2.58 9.92 -6.85
C ALA A 179 3.27 9.10 -7.97
N ALA A 180 3.32 9.61 -9.21
CA ALA A 180 4.03 8.98 -10.31
C ALA A 180 5.54 8.89 -10.04
N ARG A 181 6.13 9.97 -9.49
CA ARG A 181 7.54 10.02 -9.10
C ARG A 181 7.87 9.06 -7.95
N GLU A 182 7.03 9.05 -6.92
CA GLU A 182 7.15 8.16 -5.76
C GLU A 182 7.12 6.70 -6.20
N LEU A 183 6.04 6.28 -6.88
CA LEU A 183 5.84 4.90 -7.30
C LEU A 183 6.89 4.45 -8.34
N ALA A 184 7.36 5.31 -9.25
CA ALA A 184 8.47 4.99 -10.15
C ALA A 184 9.78 4.75 -9.39
N THR A 185 10.08 5.60 -8.41
CA THR A 185 11.25 5.44 -7.52
C THR A 185 11.15 4.14 -6.71
N LEU A 186 9.99 3.83 -6.14
CA LEU A 186 9.77 2.60 -5.37
C LEU A 186 9.87 1.35 -6.26
N ASP A 187 9.40 1.42 -7.51
CA ASP A 187 9.58 0.34 -8.50
C ASP A 187 11.06 0.07 -8.79
N ALA A 188 11.85 1.13 -9.00
CA ALA A 188 13.30 1.00 -9.19
C ALA A 188 14.01 0.46 -7.93
N LEU A 189 13.69 0.99 -6.74
CA LEU A 189 14.27 0.55 -5.46
C LEU A 189 13.96 -0.93 -5.15
N CYS A 190 12.79 -1.43 -5.53
CA CYS A 190 12.47 -2.85 -5.38
C CYS A 190 12.90 -3.71 -6.58
N GLY A 191 13.55 -3.15 -7.60
CA GLY A 191 14.01 -3.92 -8.77
C GLY A 191 12.86 -4.50 -9.62
N GLY A 192 11.78 -3.74 -9.80
CA GLY A 192 10.66 -4.12 -10.65
C GLY A 192 9.65 -5.07 -10.00
N ARG A 193 9.57 -5.07 -8.66
CA ARG A 193 8.65 -5.93 -7.88
C ARG A 193 7.36 -5.23 -7.42
N LEU A 194 7.16 -3.95 -7.79
CA LEU A 194 6.03 -3.15 -7.31
C LEU A 194 4.68 -3.66 -7.83
N ILE A 195 3.67 -3.64 -6.98
CA ILE A 195 2.25 -3.71 -7.32
C ILE A 195 1.63 -2.36 -6.92
N ALA A 196 1.20 -1.58 -7.91
CA ALA A 196 0.54 -0.30 -7.68
C ALA A 196 -0.93 -0.55 -7.27
N GLY A 197 -1.15 -1.01 -6.03
CA GLY A 197 -2.47 -1.20 -5.44
C GLY A 197 -3.08 0.13 -5.03
N LEU A 198 -3.95 0.68 -5.89
CA LEU A 198 -4.56 2.00 -5.74
C LEU A 198 -6.00 1.88 -5.21
N ALA A 199 -6.42 2.81 -4.36
CA ALA A 199 -7.81 2.90 -3.90
C ALA A 199 -8.31 4.34 -3.84
N ALA A 200 -9.64 4.47 -3.78
CA ALA A 200 -10.31 5.76 -3.72
C ALA A 200 -10.34 6.34 -2.30
N GLY A 201 -9.82 5.60 -1.30
CA GLY A 201 -9.93 5.96 0.11
C GLY A 201 -11.34 5.76 0.69
N SER A 202 -11.39 5.65 2.01
CA SER A 202 -12.61 5.33 2.77
C SER A 202 -12.84 6.22 4.00
N HIS A 203 -11.84 6.97 4.45
CA HIS A 203 -11.93 7.74 5.69
C HIS A 203 -12.24 9.22 5.39
N ALA A 204 -13.50 9.64 5.56
CA ALA A 204 -13.92 11.01 5.27
C ALA A 204 -13.14 12.11 6.02
N PRO A 205 -12.80 11.97 7.32
CA PRO A 205 -11.99 12.97 8.04
C PRO A 205 -10.60 13.21 7.44
N GLU A 206 -10.00 12.19 6.82
CA GLU A 206 -8.72 12.30 6.12
C GLU A 206 -8.84 13.11 4.82
N PHE A 207 -9.97 12.99 4.13
CA PHE A 207 -10.28 13.82 2.96
C PHE A 207 -10.55 15.28 3.34
N GLU A 208 -11.29 15.51 4.42
CA GLU A 208 -11.55 16.84 4.98
C GLU A 208 -10.26 17.53 5.42
N ALA A 209 -9.35 16.82 6.10
CA ALA A 209 -8.04 17.34 6.49
C ALA A 209 -7.15 17.75 5.31
N PHE A 210 -7.33 17.15 4.13
CA PHE A 210 -6.64 17.52 2.89
C PHE A 210 -7.41 18.56 2.05
N GLY A 211 -8.58 19.03 2.52
CA GLY A 211 -9.43 19.97 1.78
C GLY A 211 -10.11 19.38 0.55
N ILE A 212 -10.25 18.06 0.48
CA ILE A 212 -10.80 17.34 -0.68
C ILE A 212 -12.22 16.84 -0.36
N PRO A 213 -13.25 17.17 -1.16
CA PRO A 213 -14.60 16.65 -0.92
C PRO A 213 -14.64 15.12 -1.07
N PHE A 214 -15.07 14.42 -0.02
CA PHE A 214 -15.12 12.95 0.01
C PHE A 214 -15.99 12.33 -1.11
N SER A 215 -16.96 13.07 -1.64
CA SER A 215 -17.77 12.68 -2.80
C SER A 215 -16.96 12.56 -4.11
N GLU A 216 -15.88 13.32 -4.26
CA GLU A 216 -15.06 13.33 -5.48
C GLU A 216 -14.06 12.17 -5.56
N ARG A 217 -13.78 11.51 -4.42
CA ARG A 217 -12.69 10.53 -4.26
C ARG A 217 -12.65 9.45 -5.35
N GLY A 218 -13.81 8.97 -5.80
CA GLY A 218 -13.91 7.96 -6.85
C GLY A 218 -13.52 8.50 -8.22
N ALA A 219 -13.95 9.72 -8.56
CA ALA A 219 -13.63 10.37 -9.82
C ALA A 219 -12.17 10.88 -9.85
N ARG A 220 -11.64 11.31 -8.70
CA ARG A 220 -10.21 11.59 -8.52
C ARG A 220 -9.34 10.36 -8.72
N LEU A 221 -9.78 9.17 -8.26
CA LEU A 221 -9.07 7.92 -8.59
C LEU A 221 -9.14 7.62 -10.10
N ASP A 222 -10.32 7.75 -10.72
CA ASP A 222 -10.53 7.51 -12.16
C ASP A 222 -9.56 8.37 -13.00
N GLU A 223 -9.54 9.69 -12.76
CA GLU A 223 -8.66 10.63 -13.45
C GLU A 223 -7.18 10.40 -13.12
N GLY A 224 -6.87 10.14 -11.85
CA GLY A 224 -5.50 9.96 -11.36
C GLY A 224 -4.80 8.74 -11.98
N ILE A 225 -5.52 7.63 -12.21
CA ILE A 225 -4.95 6.46 -12.88
C ILE A 225 -4.54 6.77 -14.33
N GLY A 226 -5.34 7.57 -15.04
CA GLY A 226 -4.99 8.06 -16.37
C GLY A 226 -3.74 8.94 -16.36
N ALA A 227 -3.68 9.90 -15.43
CA ALA A 227 -2.53 10.79 -15.26
C ALA A 227 -1.24 10.03 -14.89
N LEU A 228 -1.29 9.08 -13.95
CA LEU A 228 -0.14 8.23 -13.58
C LEU A 228 0.40 7.47 -14.79
N ARG A 229 -0.48 6.85 -15.58
CA ARG A 229 -0.09 6.12 -16.79
C ARG A 229 0.62 7.02 -17.80
N ALA A 230 0.03 8.18 -18.11
CA ALA A 230 0.64 9.13 -19.03
C ALA A 230 2.04 9.56 -18.55
N LEU A 231 2.19 9.87 -17.26
CA LEU A 231 3.47 10.24 -16.65
C LEU A 231 4.53 9.13 -16.71
N TRP A 232 4.12 7.86 -16.61
CA TRP A 232 5.01 6.69 -16.68
C TRP A 232 5.35 6.23 -18.10
N THR A 233 4.48 6.41 -19.10
CA THR A 233 4.69 5.86 -20.44
C THR A 233 5.04 6.90 -21.51
N ALA A 234 4.60 8.15 -21.37
CA ALA A 234 4.94 9.21 -22.33
C ALA A 234 6.32 9.82 -22.02
N PRO A 235 7.12 10.18 -23.04
CA PRO A 235 8.36 10.95 -22.84
C PRO A 235 8.10 12.25 -22.06
N ALA A 236 7.08 13.01 -22.47
CA ALA A 236 6.51 14.12 -21.73
C ALA A 236 4.98 14.00 -21.71
N ALA A 237 4.37 14.19 -20.54
CA ALA A 237 2.94 14.02 -20.33
C ALA A 237 2.23 15.38 -20.20
N THR A 238 1.09 15.50 -20.87
CA THR A 238 0.13 16.60 -20.70
C THR A 238 -1.20 16.00 -20.28
N HIS A 239 -1.82 16.55 -19.24
CA HIS A 239 -3.11 16.11 -18.70
C HIS A 239 -3.97 17.35 -18.41
N ARG A 240 -5.17 17.38 -18.97
CA ARG A 240 -6.14 18.48 -18.83
C ARG A 240 -7.43 17.92 -18.25
N GLY A 241 -7.38 17.55 -16.96
CA GLY A 241 -8.50 16.93 -16.26
C GLY A 241 -9.37 17.93 -15.47
N ARG A 242 -10.33 17.41 -14.72
CA ARG A 242 -11.16 18.19 -13.79
C ARG A 242 -10.41 18.47 -12.49
N PHE A 243 -9.59 17.52 -12.02
CA PHE A 243 -8.95 17.61 -10.70
C PHE A 243 -7.49 18.03 -10.79
N TRP A 244 -6.80 17.71 -11.88
CA TRP A 244 -5.42 18.10 -12.11
C TRP A 244 -5.19 18.60 -13.54
N HIS A 245 -4.27 19.55 -13.67
CA HIS A 245 -3.85 20.13 -14.94
C HIS A 245 -2.34 20.27 -14.97
N PHE A 246 -1.67 19.73 -15.99
CA PHE A 246 -0.24 19.91 -16.22
C PHE A 246 0.13 19.69 -17.69
N GLU A 247 1.23 20.30 -18.14
CA GLU A 247 1.64 20.29 -19.55
C GLU A 247 3.15 20.00 -19.69
N ASP A 248 3.53 19.22 -20.71
CA ASP A 248 4.93 18.96 -21.10
C ASP A 248 5.81 18.41 -19.94
N ILE A 249 5.22 17.63 -19.03
CA ILE A 249 5.90 17.08 -17.85
C ILE A 249 6.66 15.81 -18.20
N ALA A 250 7.98 15.93 -18.32
CA ALA A 250 8.89 14.78 -18.37
C ALA A 250 9.25 14.30 -16.95
N LEU A 251 8.94 13.04 -16.64
CA LEU A 251 9.48 12.36 -15.46
C LEU A 251 10.56 11.37 -15.88
N ASP A 252 11.82 11.61 -15.50
CA ASP A 252 12.91 10.65 -15.61
C ASP A 252 13.53 10.38 -14.22
N HIS A 253 13.82 9.14 -13.82
CA HIS A 253 13.54 7.88 -14.53
C HIS A 253 12.05 7.51 -14.55
N LYS A 254 11.66 6.73 -15.57
CA LYS A 254 10.39 5.97 -15.63
C LYS A 254 10.45 4.75 -14.69
N PRO A 255 9.33 4.11 -14.33
CA PRO A 255 9.35 2.79 -13.70
C PRO A 255 10.18 1.79 -14.53
N VAL A 256 10.78 0.81 -13.84
CA VAL A 256 11.58 -0.24 -14.49
C VAL A 256 10.70 -1.35 -15.07
N GLN A 257 9.53 -1.62 -14.47
CA GLN A 257 8.51 -2.49 -15.06
C GLN A 257 7.91 -1.86 -16.32
N GLN A 258 7.83 -2.64 -17.41
CA GLN A 258 7.26 -2.21 -18.69
C GLN A 258 5.88 -2.83 -18.93
N PRO A 259 4.88 -2.07 -19.43
CA PRO A 259 4.94 -0.63 -19.73
C PRO A 259 4.92 0.26 -18.48
N HIS A 260 4.46 -0.28 -17.35
CA HIS A 260 4.47 0.33 -16.02
C HIS A 260 4.18 -0.77 -14.96
N PRO A 261 4.30 -0.51 -13.65
CA PRO A 261 3.95 -1.47 -12.60
C PRO A 261 2.47 -1.90 -12.71
N PRO A 262 2.11 -3.17 -12.43
CA PRO A 262 0.73 -3.62 -12.51
C PRO A 262 -0.16 -2.83 -11.54
N VAL A 263 -1.15 -2.12 -12.10
CA VAL A 263 -2.14 -1.37 -11.32
C VAL A 263 -3.18 -2.33 -10.79
N TRP A 264 -3.30 -2.40 -9.48
CA TRP A 264 -4.33 -3.15 -8.77
C TRP A 264 -5.33 -2.17 -8.16
N ILE A 265 -6.61 -2.54 -8.07
CA ILE A 265 -7.64 -1.64 -7.55
C ILE A 265 -8.28 -2.25 -6.31
N GLY A 266 -8.07 -1.56 -5.19
CA GLY A 266 -8.73 -1.84 -3.92
C GLY A 266 -10.18 -1.37 -3.91
N SER A 267 -11.06 -2.22 -3.39
CA SER A 267 -12.43 -1.86 -3.08
C SER A 267 -12.89 -2.55 -1.80
N TRP A 268 -14.07 -2.20 -1.32
CA TRP A 268 -14.85 -3.09 -0.45
C TRP A 268 -15.38 -4.27 -1.28
N THR A 269 -16.67 -4.32 -1.54
CA THR A 269 -17.37 -5.50 -2.11
C THR A 269 -17.36 -5.62 -3.65
N GLY A 270 -16.45 -4.95 -4.36
CA GLY A 270 -16.41 -5.00 -5.83
C GLY A 270 -17.64 -4.37 -6.51
N SER A 271 -18.27 -3.38 -5.87
CA SER A 271 -19.51 -2.74 -6.33
C SER A 271 -19.47 -2.27 -7.80
N PRO A 272 -20.62 -2.06 -8.49
CA PRO A 272 -20.65 -1.72 -9.92
C PRO A 272 -19.74 -0.57 -10.36
N ARG A 273 -19.52 0.46 -9.51
CA ARG A 273 -18.57 1.55 -9.80
C ARG A 273 -17.10 1.10 -9.67
N ALA A 274 -16.79 0.23 -8.72
CA ALA A 274 -15.45 -0.37 -8.60
C ALA A 274 -15.20 -1.36 -9.74
N ALA A 275 -16.18 -2.19 -10.09
CA ALA A 275 -16.11 -3.15 -11.18
C ALA A 275 -15.79 -2.51 -12.54
N ARG A 276 -16.49 -1.43 -12.92
CA ARG A 276 -16.16 -0.68 -14.15
C ARG A 276 -14.72 -0.15 -14.16
N ARG A 277 -14.25 0.37 -13.02
CA ARG A 277 -12.85 0.85 -12.87
C ARG A 277 -11.84 -0.30 -12.98
N VAL A 278 -12.13 -1.45 -12.40
CA VAL A 278 -11.30 -2.67 -12.52
C VAL A 278 -11.20 -3.10 -13.99
N ALA A 279 -12.35 -3.25 -14.67
CA ALA A 279 -12.41 -3.63 -16.07
C ALA A 279 -11.62 -2.67 -16.99
N GLN A 280 -11.82 -1.36 -16.82
CA GLN A 280 -11.19 -0.32 -17.63
C GLN A 280 -9.70 -0.11 -17.33
N HIS A 281 -9.24 -0.35 -16.09
CA HIS A 281 -7.93 0.15 -15.66
C HIS A 281 -7.01 -0.84 -14.93
N ALA A 282 -7.51 -1.92 -14.32
CA ALA A 282 -6.71 -2.72 -13.40
C ALA A 282 -6.16 -4.01 -14.01
N ALA A 283 -4.91 -4.36 -13.70
CA ALA A 283 -4.36 -5.70 -13.84
C ALA A 283 -4.90 -6.66 -12.76
N GLY A 284 -5.47 -6.14 -11.66
CA GLY A 284 -6.14 -6.96 -10.66
C GLY A 284 -7.02 -6.20 -9.67
N TRP A 285 -7.80 -6.95 -8.91
CA TRP A 285 -8.76 -6.48 -7.92
C TRP A 285 -8.35 -6.95 -6.51
N GLN A 286 -8.36 -6.03 -5.54
CA GLN A 286 -8.17 -6.35 -4.12
C GLN A 286 -9.52 -6.19 -3.40
N ALA A 287 -10.12 -7.30 -2.99
CA ALA A 287 -11.29 -7.33 -2.13
C ALA A 287 -10.89 -7.06 -0.67
N SER A 288 -11.63 -6.19 0.02
CA SER A 288 -11.38 -5.87 1.43
C SER A 288 -12.00 -6.91 2.35
N GLY A 289 -11.17 -7.74 2.98
CA GLY A 289 -11.56 -8.66 4.07
C GLY A 289 -11.82 -7.98 5.42
N LEU A 290 -12.01 -6.65 5.42
CA LEU A 290 -12.66 -5.93 6.50
C LEU A 290 -14.17 -5.72 6.24
N HIS A 291 -14.62 -5.85 4.98
CA HIS A 291 -15.98 -5.48 4.55
C HIS A 291 -16.68 -6.51 3.64
N THR A 292 -15.98 -7.52 3.13
CA THR A 292 -16.48 -8.43 2.10
C THR A 292 -16.35 -9.86 2.61
N SER A 293 -17.46 -10.57 2.79
CA SER A 293 -17.45 -11.99 3.13
C SER A 293 -16.99 -12.85 1.94
N VAL A 294 -16.69 -14.12 2.19
CA VAL A 294 -16.29 -15.06 1.13
C VAL A 294 -17.41 -15.28 0.10
N GLU A 295 -18.66 -15.18 0.56
CA GLU A 295 -19.87 -15.26 -0.26
C GLU A 295 -20.01 -14.00 -1.13
N GLU A 296 -19.74 -12.82 -0.57
CA GLU A 296 -19.80 -11.54 -1.28
C GLU A 296 -18.69 -11.38 -2.35
N VAL A 297 -17.55 -12.06 -2.21
CA VAL A 297 -16.47 -12.08 -3.22
C VAL A 297 -17.00 -12.50 -4.60
N ARG A 298 -17.85 -13.55 -4.67
CA ARG A 298 -18.42 -14.03 -5.94
C ARG A 298 -19.34 -12.99 -6.57
N THR A 299 -20.11 -12.26 -5.76
CA THR A 299 -20.98 -11.17 -6.22
C THR A 299 -20.17 -10.00 -6.77
N GLY A 300 -19.11 -9.59 -6.06
CA GLY A 300 -18.16 -8.57 -6.52
C GLY A 300 -17.48 -8.96 -7.84
N TRP A 301 -17.03 -10.22 -7.94
CA TRP A 301 -16.45 -10.75 -9.17
C TRP A 301 -17.43 -10.76 -10.34
N GLY A 302 -18.69 -11.17 -10.13
CA GLY A 302 -19.72 -11.14 -11.17
C GLY A 302 -20.04 -9.72 -11.69
N PHE A 303 -19.85 -8.66 -10.89
CA PHE A 303 -19.89 -7.29 -11.41
C PHE A 303 -18.70 -6.97 -12.31
N ILE A 304 -17.49 -7.44 -11.94
CA ILE A 304 -16.26 -7.26 -12.74
C ILE A 304 -16.38 -8.01 -14.07
N GLU A 305 -16.86 -9.24 -14.09
CA GLU A 305 -17.08 -10.02 -15.32
C GLU A 305 -18.04 -9.31 -16.28
N ARG A 306 -19.16 -8.79 -15.77
CA ARG A 306 -20.11 -7.99 -16.58
C ARG A 306 -19.44 -6.73 -17.15
N ALA A 307 -18.72 -5.98 -16.32
CA ALA A 307 -18.01 -4.77 -16.76
C ALA A 307 -16.87 -5.04 -17.75
N CYS A 308 -16.21 -6.20 -17.65
CA CYS A 308 -15.25 -6.69 -18.64
C CYS A 308 -15.95 -7.00 -19.97
N GLY A 309 -17.09 -7.69 -19.95
CA GLY A 309 -17.93 -7.92 -21.13
C GLY A 309 -18.40 -6.63 -21.81
N GLU A 310 -18.88 -5.65 -21.03
CA GLU A 310 -19.26 -4.31 -21.50
C GLU A 310 -18.11 -3.54 -22.19
N THR A 311 -16.86 -3.88 -21.89
CA THR A 311 -15.65 -3.24 -22.43
C THR A 311 -14.88 -4.11 -23.43
N GLY A 312 -15.42 -5.29 -23.79
CA GLY A 312 -14.74 -6.25 -24.69
C GLY A 312 -13.47 -6.87 -24.10
N ARG A 313 -13.27 -6.77 -22.78
CA ARG A 313 -12.10 -7.30 -22.08
C ARG A 313 -12.33 -8.74 -21.62
N ASP A 314 -11.32 -9.59 -21.79
CA ASP A 314 -11.28 -10.93 -21.20
C ASP A 314 -11.13 -10.83 -19.65
N PRO A 315 -12.11 -11.25 -18.84
CA PRO A 315 -12.04 -11.14 -17.38
C PRO A 315 -10.93 -12.01 -16.76
N SER A 316 -10.46 -13.06 -17.45
CA SER A 316 -9.33 -13.88 -16.96
C SER A 316 -8.01 -13.11 -16.86
N THR A 317 -7.93 -11.94 -17.53
CA THR A 317 -6.80 -10.99 -17.42
C THR A 317 -6.81 -10.12 -16.15
N VAL A 318 -7.80 -10.29 -15.28
CA VAL A 318 -7.90 -9.57 -14.00
C VAL A 318 -7.50 -10.50 -12.87
N GLY A 319 -6.34 -10.25 -12.26
CA GLY A 319 -5.91 -10.94 -11.05
C GLY A 319 -6.84 -10.66 -9.87
N ARG A 320 -6.99 -11.62 -8.94
CA ARG A 320 -7.90 -11.51 -7.78
C ARG A 320 -7.15 -11.75 -6.48
N ALA A 321 -7.15 -10.76 -5.59
CA ALA A 321 -6.64 -10.89 -4.23
C ALA A 321 -7.70 -10.53 -3.19
N TYR A 322 -7.59 -11.13 -2.01
CA TYR A 322 -8.36 -10.80 -0.83
C TYR A 322 -7.41 -10.32 0.27
N VAL A 323 -7.66 -9.13 0.81
CA VAL A 323 -6.82 -8.54 1.86
C VAL A 323 -7.54 -8.65 3.20
N ASN A 324 -7.17 -9.65 3.99
CA ASN A 324 -7.68 -9.85 5.34
C ASN A 324 -7.05 -8.82 6.30
N ALA A 325 -7.88 -8.21 7.16
CA ALA A 325 -7.46 -7.14 8.06
C ALA A 325 -7.04 -7.61 9.47
N VAL A 326 -7.30 -8.87 9.84
CA VAL A 326 -7.01 -9.41 11.18
C VAL A 326 -6.72 -10.91 11.09
N THR A 327 -5.44 -11.26 11.23
CA THR A 327 -4.94 -12.64 11.30
C THR A 327 -4.26 -12.91 12.64
N TRP A 328 -4.66 -13.98 13.32
CA TRP A 328 -3.98 -14.51 14.52
C TRP A 328 -4.33 -15.99 14.74
N LEU A 329 -3.32 -16.86 14.85
CA LEU A 329 -3.50 -18.30 15.01
C LEU A 329 -2.98 -18.77 16.36
N ALA A 330 -3.66 -19.75 16.96
CA ALA A 330 -3.20 -20.42 18.18
C ALA A 330 -3.53 -21.91 18.15
N THR A 331 -3.23 -22.65 19.23
CA THR A 331 -3.53 -24.09 19.29
C THR A 331 -5.01 -24.35 19.53
N GLY A 332 -5.63 -23.54 20.38
CA GLY A 332 -7.07 -23.51 20.60
C GLY A 332 -7.75 -22.37 19.84
N ARG A 333 -8.99 -22.57 19.40
CA ARG A 333 -9.80 -21.50 18.83
C ARG A 333 -10.00 -20.36 19.84
N GLU A 334 -10.51 -20.66 21.03
CA GLU A 334 -10.76 -19.66 22.09
C GLU A 334 -9.50 -18.88 22.48
N GLU A 335 -8.34 -19.56 22.57
CA GLU A 335 -7.02 -18.97 22.78
C GLU A 335 -6.70 -17.92 21.69
N ALA A 336 -6.88 -18.27 20.42
CA ALA A 336 -6.64 -17.34 19.31
C ALA A 336 -7.55 -16.11 19.37
N TRP A 337 -8.81 -16.28 19.78
CA TRP A 337 -9.75 -15.16 19.96
C TRP A 337 -9.41 -14.30 21.18
N SER A 338 -8.91 -14.86 22.28
CA SER A 338 -8.57 -14.09 23.48
C SER A 338 -7.41 -13.10 23.26
N GLU A 339 -6.44 -13.45 22.42
CA GLU A 339 -5.27 -12.61 22.10
C GLU A 339 -5.58 -11.39 21.20
N VAL A 340 -6.66 -11.46 20.42
CA VAL A 340 -7.05 -10.36 19.51
C VAL A 340 -7.84 -9.29 20.27
N ALA A 341 -7.53 -8.00 20.08
CA ALA A 341 -8.25 -6.91 20.75
C ALA A 341 -9.77 -6.94 20.45
N PRO A 342 -10.68 -6.73 21.43
CA PRO A 342 -12.13 -6.92 21.25
C PRO A 342 -12.75 -6.24 20.02
N ARG A 343 -12.38 -4.98 19.75
CA ARG A 343 -12.81 -4.19 18.56
C ARG A 343 -12.46 -4.83 17.20
N LEU A 344 -11.54 -5.79 17.18
CA LEU A 344 -11.13 -6.51 15.98
C LEU A 344 -11.83 -7.88 15.85
N ARG A 345 -12.54 -8.33 16.89
CA ARG A 345 -13.31 -9.58 16.89
C ARG A 345 -14.68 -9.43 16.23
N GLU A 346 -15.17 -8.19 16.07
CA GLU A 346 -16.37 -7.87 15.30
C GLU A 346 -16.33 -8.53 13.90
N ARG A 347 -17.46 -9.05 13.41
CA ARG A 347 -17.57 -9.75 12.10
C ARG A 347 -16.59 -10.92 11.95
N GLU A 348 -16.77 -11.94 12.79
CA GLU A 348 -15.99 -13.19 12.79
C GLU A 348 -15.90 -13.86 11.40
N ASP A 349 -16.99 -13.80 10.63
CA ASP A 349 -17.09 -14.27 9.24
C ASP A 349 -16.03 -13.68 8.31
N LEU A 350 -15.39 -12.57 8.68
CA LEU A 350 -14.34 -11.89 7.90
C LEU A 350 -12.90 -12.17 8.38
N ARG A 351 -12.72 -12.56 9.66
CA ARG A 351 -11.41 -12.67 10.34
C ARG A 351 -10.69 -14.00 10.05
N VAL A 352 -9.36 -14.02 10.10
CA VAL A 352 -8.58 -15.28 10.07
C VAL A 352 -8.04 -15.51 11.48
N ILE A 353 -8.95 -15.88 12.39
CA ILE A 353 -8.65 -16.12 13.81
C ILE A 353 -9.16 -17.50 14.17
N GLY A 354 -8.32 -18.31 14.82
CA GLY A 354 -8.61 -19.70 15.18
C GLY A 354 -7.36 -20.58 15.15
N THR A 355 -7.55 -21.85 14.83
CA THR A 355 -6.45 -22.80 14.61
C THR A 355 -5.82 -22.65 13.21
N PRO A 356 -4.67 -23.28 12.92
CA PRO A 356 -4.17 -23.41 11.55
C PRO A 356 -5.19 -24.07 10.60
N ASP A 357 -5.94 -25.07 11.07
CA ASP A 357 -7.00 -25.72 10.28
C ASP A 357 -8.17 -24.76 9.96
N ASP A 358 -8.58 -23.93 10.93
CA ASP A 358 -9.58 -22.87 10.70
C ASP A 358 -9.12 -21.91 9.59
N ALA A 359 -7.83 -21.56 9.60
CA ALA A 359 -7.24 -20.70 8.57
C ALA A 359 -7.19 -21.39 7.20
N VAL A 360 -6.72 -22.64 7.12
CA VAL A 360 -6.72 -23.43 5.88
C VAL A 360 -8.13 -23.56 5.31
N ALA A 361 -9.12 -23.93 6.13
CA ALA A 361 -10.51 -24.06 5.71
C ALA A 361 -11.09 -22.75 5.16
N LYS A 362 -10.74 -21.60 5.77
CA LYS A 362 -11.16 -20.28 5.29
C LYS A 362 -10.47 -19.85 4.00
N LEU A 363 -9.16 -20.11 3.89
CA LEU A 363 -8.39 -19.81 2.69
C LEU A 363 -8.83 -20.68 1.49
N ARG A 364 -9.20 -21.95 1.73
CA ARG A 364 -9.83 -22.81 0.72
C ARG A 364 -11.16 -22.22 0.21
N ARG A 365 -12.05 -21.78 1.10
CA ARG A 365 -13.31 -21.13 0.68
C ARG A 365 -13.08 -19.87 -0.18
N LEU A 366 -12.00 -19.13 0.05
CA LEU A 366 -11.59 -17.99 -0.78
C LEU A 366 -11.03 -18.43 -2.14
N GLU A 367 -10.21 -19.48 -2.19
CA GLU A 367 -9.73 -20.13 -3.42
C GLU A 367 -10.91 -20.65 -4.27
N ASP A 368 -11.88 -21.33 -3.64
CA ASP A 368 -13.14 -21.78 -4.26
C ASP A 368 -14.04 -20.62 -4.72
N ALA A 369 -13.85 -19.42 -4.17
CA ALA A 369 -14.50 -18.19 -4.62
C ALA A 369 -13.74 -17.48 -5.77
N GLY A 370 -12.61 -18.07 -6.23
CA GLY A 370 -11.80 -17.58 -7.33
C GLY A 370 -10.69 -16.61 -6.92
N ILE A 371 -10.41 -16.43 -5.63
CA ILE A 371 -9.26 -15.65 -5.17
C ILE A 371 -7.96 -16.41 -5.48
N GLN A 372 -6.96 -15.69 -5.99
CA GLN A 372 -5.67 -16.25 -6.43
C GLN A 372 -4.52 -15.83 -5.50
N GLU A 373 -4.79 -14.94 -4.54
CA GLU A 373 -3.83 -14.42 -3.57
C GLU A 373 -4.54 -13.92 -2.30
N VAL A 374 -4.08 -14.29 -1.11
CA VAL A 374 -4.60 -13.73 0.16
C VAL A 374 -3.50 -13.00 0.90
N GLY A 375 -3.73 -11.71 1.17
CA GLY A 375 -2.90 -10.90 2.06
C GLY A 375 -3.39 -11.02 3.51
N LEU A 376 -2.52 -11.47 4.42
CA LEU A 376 -2.82 -11.66 5.84
C LEU A 376 -2.23 -10.53 6.69
N LEU A 377 -3.08 -9.72 7.34
CA LEU A 377 -2.63 -8.71 8.31
C LEU A 377 -2.46 -9.35 9.69
N ILE A 378 -1.28 -9.95 9.87
CA ILE A 378 -0.82 -10.57 11.11
C ILE A 378 -0.74 -9.50 12.20
N GLN A 379 -1.45 -9.72 13.31
CA GLN A 379 -1.46 -8.75 14.41
C GLN A 379 -0.07 -8.61 15.02
N ASP A 380 0.24 -7.37 15.43
CA ASP A 380 1.51 -6.95 16.03
C ASP A 380 2.79 -7.18 15.19
N ARG A 381 2.64 -7.73 13.97
CA ARG A 381 3.72 -8.21 13.09
C ARG A 381 4.57 -9.28 13.82
N SER A 382 3.90 -10.18 14.54
CA SER A 382 4.57 -11.28 15.23
C SER A 382 5.36 -12.17 14.25
N LEU A 383 6.65 -12.36 14.54
CA LEU A 383 7.51 -13.27 13.79
C LEU A 383 7.11 -14.73 14.02
N ASP A 384 6.67 -15.07 15.23
CA ASP A 384 6.19 -16.42 15.57
C ASP A 384 4.91 -16.76 14.79
N GLN A 385 4.04 -15.77 14.55
CA GLN A 385 2.87 -15.93 13.69
C GLN A 385 3.24 -16.09 12.22
N LEU A 386 4.25 -15.38 11.70
CA LEU A 386 4.79 -15.65 10.36
C LEU A 386 5.28 -17.10 10.24
N ASP A 387 6.05 -17.56 11.22
CA ASP A 387 6.63 -18.91 11.25
C ASP A 387 5.56 -20.00 11.39
N LEU A 388 4.53 -19.76 12.19
CA LEU A 388 3.38 -20.64 12.36
C LEU A 388 2.56 -20.75 11.07
N ILE A 389 2.25 -19.62 10.41
CA ILE A 389 1.54 -19.60 9.12
C ILE A 389 2.35 -20.30 8.03
N ALA A 390 3.66 -20.05 7.97
CA ALA A 390 4.54 -20.66 6.99
C ALA A 390 4.71 -22.18 7.17
N ARG A 391 4.66 -22.67 8.41
CA ARG A 391 4.80 -24.10 8.72
C ARG A 391 3.50 -24.89 8.62
N GLU A 392 2.39 -24.34 9.12
CA GLU A 392 1.14 -25.11 9.27
C GLU A 392 0.10 -24.79 8.17
N VAL A 393 0.08 -23.56 7.64
CA VAL A 393 -0.97 -23.11 6.69
C VAL A 393 -0.49 -23.12 5.25
N MET A 394 0.70 -22.55 4.98
CA MET A 394 1.23 -22.43 3.61
C MET A 394 1.42 -23.76 2.87
N PRO A 395 1.84 -24.88 3.49
CA PRO A 395 2.04 -26.15 2.78
C PRO A 395 0.76 -26.72 2.16
N ALA A 396 -0.42 -26.40 2.69
CA ALA A 396 -1.69 -26.81 2.10
C ALA A 396 -1.90 -26.23 0.69
N PHE A 397 -1.32 -25.06 0.39
CA PHE A 397 -1.49 -24.33 -0.87
C PHE A 397 -0.26 -24.41 -1.79
N ALA A 398 0.74 -25.21 -1.44
CA ALA A 398 1.87 -25.48 -2.32
C ALA A 398 1.41 -26.28 -3.55
N SER A 399 1.79 -25.84 -4.74
CA SER A 399 1.65 -26.67 -5.95
C SER A 399 2.40 -28.00 -5.77
N PRO A 400 1.83 -29.15 -6.12
CA PRO A 400 2.51 -30.43 -5.96
C PRO A 400 3.81 -30.44 -6.77
N THR A 401 4.93 -30.65 -6.08
CA THR A 401 6.25 -30.80 -6.71
C THR A 401 6.16 -31.88 -7.78
N PRO A 402 6.47 -31.59 -9.05
CA PRO A 402 6.44 -32.62 -10.09
C PRO A 402 7.43 -33.73 -9.71
N PRO A 403 7.04 -35.02 -9.79
CA PRO A 403 7.90 -36.10 -9.35
C PRO A 403 9.21 -36.07 -10.12
N THR A 404 10.32 -36.07 -9.38
CA THR A 404 11.67 -35.99 -9.94
C THR A 404 11.82 -37.08 -10.98
N GLN A 405 11.92 -36.72 -12.27
CA GLN A 405 12.13 -37.72 -13.32
C GLN A 405 13.49 -38.38 -13.09
N GLY A 406 13.45 -39.56 -12.48
CA GLY A 406 14.64 -40.36 -12.23
C GLY A 406 15.40 -40.55 -13.53
N ARG A 407 16.71 -40.25 -13.50
CA ARG A 407 17.63 -40.35 -14.65
C ARG A 407 17.54 -41.74 -15.28
N ARG A 408 16.64 -41.93 -16.26
CA ARG A 408 16.69 -43.09 -17.16
C ARG A 408 17.95 -42.96 -17.98
N GLY A 409 18.98 -43.72 -17.60
CA GLY A 409 20.29 -43.67 -18.21
C GLY A 409 20.18 -43.86 -19.73
N ARG A 410 20.72 -42.90 -20.49
CA ARG A 410 20.95 -43.07 -21.93
C ARG A 410 21.87 -44.27 -22.14
N ARG A 411 21.30 -45.45 -22.41
CA ARG A 411 22.05 -46.54 -23.03
C ARG A 411 22.59 -46.02 -24.36
N ARG A 412 23.91 -45.82 -24.45
CA ARG A 412 24.59 -45.53 -25.72
C ARG A 412 24.25 -46.65 -26.71
N ARG A 413 23.59 -46.33 -27.82
CA ARG A 413 23.56 -47.24 -28.97
C ARG A 413 24.97 -47.28 -29.53
N GLY A 414 25.61 -48.45 -29.50
CA GLY A 414 26.90 -48.64 -30.14
C GLY A 414 26.78 -48.50 -31.65
N SER A 415 27.73 -47.81 -32.27
CA SER A 415 27.90 -47.75 -33.71
C SER A 415 28.29 -49.13 -34.24
N ARG A 416 27.41 -49.75 -35.04
CA ARG A 416 27.82 -50.87 -35.89
C ARG A 416 28.61 -50.33 -37.07
N VAL A 417 29.88 -50.68 -37.13
CA VAL A 417 30.67 -50.62 -38.36
C VAL A 417 30.25 -51.80 -39.23
N SER A 418 29.84 -51.54 -40.48
CA SER A 418 29.69 -52.59 -41.50
C SER A 418 30.96 -52.63 -42.35
N PRO A 419 31.53 -53.81 -42.64
CA PRO A 419 32.62 -53.96 -43.58
C PRO A 419 32.10 -54.33 -44.98
N ARG A 420 32.27 -53.43 -45.94
CA ARG A 420 32.76 -53.67 -47.33
C ARG A 420 32.65 -52.40 -48.15
#